data_AF-A0A365NFI9-F1
#
_entry.id   AF-A0A365NFI9-F1
#
_cell.length_a   1.000
_cell.length_b   1.000
_cell.length_c   1.000
_cell.angle_alpha   90.00
_cell.angle_beta   90.00
_cell.angle_gamma   90.00
#
_symmetry.space_group_name_H-M   'P 1'
#
loop_
_entity.id
_entity.type
_entity.pdbx_description
1 polymer ?
#
loop_
_entity_poly.entity_id
_entity_poly.type
_entity_poly.pdbx_seq_one_letter_code
_entity_poly.pdbx_strand_id
1 'polypeptide(L)'
;MRWTTITTAAALLGSVDAVNIPRSKAGKGYLSMHVGTVERNKDKQHDKRQDGDAIAVRLENKDFFYATDIEIGTPPQKVTVLLDTGSNELWVNPDCEEAQSATQYNQCLDFGQYDPRKSKTPPIGPFGGETLNYGDASDSTTHTSATIRYYTDLMTFGDSKLRNQTFGVLVESNGISQGILGLAPDLRAGFDGDEPYSLLLTSMADQGLINSRVFALDLRHSDDTEGALIYGGIDRSKYIGKLETRPIIRGEGGEYRLAVELDSLGVTISGDTEDIRVSSSDSNVMLDSGTTLTRMHMSVARPILEALDAQNDGEGFYMTDCENRDLDGTVDFGFGDKIIKVAFSDFILELGPGTCYIGLVPTSDQQILGDSVLRAGYFVFDWDNKEVHLAQAADCGDEDIVAVGSGSDAVPSETGKCKSSDITATGRAATATGTGGSFPTSAYTTTYTITSCPDFERDCATGVVTTQTFSGRPTVTVTAGAGSGGDDDDNAAWQPTPLSWVFAVIGGFALGVNLL
;
A
#
# COMPACT_ATOMS: atom_id res chain seq x y z
N MET A 1 54.90 50.06 2.89
CA MET A 1 54.53 48.63 2.79
C MET A 1 53.29 48.40 3.64
N ARG A 2 52.13 48.29 2.99
CA ARG A 2 50.86 47.92 3.63
C ARG A 2 50.81 46.40 3.72
N TRP A 3 50.59 45.85 4.91
CA TRP A 3 50.33 44.43 5.11
C TRP A 3 48.83 44.24 5.25
N THR A 4 48.25 43.54 4.29
CA THR A 4 46.83 43.20 4.21
C THR A 4 46.62 41.89 4.94
N THR A 5 45.79 41.89 5.98
CA THR A 5 45.37 40.70 6.72
C THR A 5 44.44 39.87 5.83
N ILE A 6 44.82 38.63 5.52
CA ILE A 6 43.98 37.66 4.83
C ILE A 6 43.17 36.92 5.90
N THR A 7 41.86 37.17 5.95
CA THR A 7 40.91 36.42 6.77
C THR A 7 40.48 35.17 5.99
N THR A 8 40.93 34.00 6.41
CA THR A 8 40.47 32.71 5.89
C THR A 8 39.05 32.44 6.40
N ALA A 9 38.06 32.51 5.52
CA ALA A 9 36.72 31.99 5.80
C ALA A 9 36.76 30.46 5.73
N ALA A 10 36.62 29.79 6.87
CA ALA A 10 36.37 28.37 6.92
C ALA A 10 34.92 28.12 6.50
N ALA A 11 34.72 27.54 5.31
CA ALA A 11 33.43 27.02 4.90
C ALA A 11 33.13 25.78 5.75
N LEU A 12 32.12 25.88 6.61
CA LEU A 12 31.48 24.72 7.24
C LEU A 12 30.74 23.97 6.13
N LEU A 13 31.37 22.92 5.61
CA LEU A 13 30.67 21.90 4.84
C LEU A 13 29.75 21.17 5.82
N GLY A 14 28.44 21.43 5.72
CA GLY A 14 27.44 20.57 6.33
C GLY A 14 27.58 19.18 5.72
N SER A 15 27.87 18.18 6.55
CA SER A 15 27.73 16.79 6.19
C SER A 15 26.25 16.54 5.90
N VAL A 16 25.92 16.34 4.63
CA VAL A 16 24.71 15.64 4.26
C VAL A 16 24.98 14.19 4.68
N ASP A 17 24.34 13.73 5.75
CA ASP A 17 24.29 12.30 6.03
C ASP A 17 23.54 11.66 4.85
N ALA A 18 24.30 11.18 3.88
CA ALA A 18 23.76 10.32 2.84
C ALA A 18 23.12 9.13 3.55
N VAL A 19 21.83 8.89 3.30
CA VAL A 19 21.16 7.67 3.73
C VAL A 19 21.99 6.50 3.22
N ASN A 20 22.68 5.83 4.14
CA ASN A 20 23.61 4.77 3.83
C ASN A 20 22.78 3.48 3.70
N ILE A 21 22.13 3.31 2.55
CA ILE A 21 21.34 2.11 2.25
C ILE A 21 22.29 0.89 2.31
N PRO A 22 22.02 -0.13 3.14
CA PRO A 22 22.83 -1.34 3.22
C PRO A 22 23.03 -1.96 1.83
N ARG A 23 24.26 -2.39 1.52
CA ARG A 23 24.55 -3.08 0.26
C ARG A 23 23.80 -4.41 0.18
N SER A 24 23.35 -4.78 -1.02
CA SER A 24 22.75 -6.08 -1.31
C SER A 24 23.62 -7.23 -0.80
N LYS A 25 23.00 -8.24 -0.20
CA LYS A 25 23.68 -9.41 0.37
C LYS A 25 23.43 -10.62 -0.53
N ALA A 26 24.50 -11.12 -1.14
CA ALA A 26 24.45 -12.34 -1.93
C ALA A 26 24.85 -13.55 -1.11
N GLY A 27 24.10 -14.66 -1.26
CA GLY A 27 24.49 -15.96 -0.76
C GLY A 27 24.49 -17.00 -1.88
N LYS A 28 24.73 -18.26 -1.54
CA LYS A 28 24.73 -19.32 -2.55
C LYS A 28 23.28 -19.61 -2.99
N GLY A 29 22.90 -19.13 -4.17
CA GLY A 29 21.59 -19.38 -4.77
C GLY A 29 20.49 -18.40 -4.36
N TYR A 30 20.84 -17.28 -3.72
CA TYR A 30 19.92 -16.19 -3.41
C TYR A 30 20.63 -14.82 -3.44
N LEU A 31 19.84 -13.76 -3.63
CA LEU A 31 20.27 -12.36 -3.56
C LEU A 31 19.23 -11.54 -2.78
N SER A 32 19.65 -10.93 -1.67
CA SER A 32 18.83 -10.00 -0.89
C SER A 32 19.15 -8.56 -1.26
N MET A 33 18.11 -7.79 -1.55
CA MET A 33 18.14 -6.36 -1.80
C MET A 33 17.39 -5.63 -0.69
N HIS A 34 17.94 -4.49 -0.27
CA HIS A 34 17.24 -3.60 0.64
C HIS A 34 16.05 -2.95 -0.09
N VAL A 35 14.93 -2.86 0.61
CA VAL A 35 13.76 -2.11 0.17
C VAL A 35 13.55 -0.98 1.15
N GLY A 36 13.49 0.24 0.65
CA GLY A 36 13.25 1.43 1.45
C GLY A 36 11.95 2.10 1.05
N THR A 37 11.38 2.86 1.98
CA THR A 37 10.33 3.82 1.67
C THR A 37 10.97 5.14 1.23
N VAL A 38 10.49 5.66 0.10
CA VAL A 38 10.94 6.95 -0.43
C VAL A 38 9.88 7.99 -0.10
N GLU A 39 10.11 8.81 0.91
CA GLU A 39 9.11 9.75 1.40
C GLU A 39 8.77 10.87 0.38
N ARG A 40 7.55 10.92 -0.15
CA ARG A 40 7.02 12.00 -0.99
C ARG A 40 6.64 13.23 -0.14
N ASN A 41 7.61 13.81 0.58
CA ASN A 41 7.39 14.89 1.56
C ASN A 41 6.80 16.19 0.95
N LYS A 42 6.00 16.90 1.75
CA LYS A 42 5.27 18.13 1.38
C LYS A 42 6.11 19.39 1.54
N ASP A 43 5.92 20.34 0.62
CA ASP A 43 6.02 21.76 0.99
C ASP A 43 4.73 22.17 1.74
N LYS A 44 4.88 22.83 2.89
CA LYS A 44 3.77 23.43 3.67
C LYS A 44 3.24 24.69 2.97
N GLN A 45 2.76 24.60 1.73
CA GLN A 45 2.00 25.70 1.15
C GLN A 45 0.51 25.49 1.40
N HIS A 46 -0.12 26.56 1.87
CA HIS A 46 -1.54 26.64 2.14
C HIS A 46 -2.34 26.47 0.83
N ASP A 47 -2.65 25.23 0.45
CA ASP A 47 -3.65 24.99 -0.57
C ASP A 47 -5.03 25.27 0.00
N LYS A 48 -5.55 26.44 -0.38
CA LYS A 48 -6.95 26.79 -0.18
C LYS A 48 -7.78 25.79 -0.97
N ARG A 49 -8.53 24.95 -0.24
CA ARG A 49 -9.77 24.26 -0.64
C ARG A 49 -10.18 24.51 -2.11
N GLN A 50 -9.58 23.79 -3.04
CA GLN A 50 -10.09 23.58 -4.39
C GLN A 50 -9.35 22.37 -4.98
N ASP A 51 -10.14 21.35 -5.34
CA ASP A 51 -9.87 20.12 -6.11
C ASP A 51 -9.66 18.80 -5.35
N GLY A 52 -10.60 17.87 -5.60
CA GLY A 52 -10.54 16.44 -5.27
C GLY A 52 -9.32 15.75 -5.87
N ASP A 53 -8.83 16.21 -7.02
CA ASP A 53 -7.60 15.73 -7.66
C ASP A 53 -6.38 15.80 -6.71
N ALA A 54 -6.29 16.83 -5.86
CA ALA A 54 -5.19 16.97 -4.92
C ALA A 54 -5.26 15.96 -3.76
N ILE A 55 -6.46 15.48 -3.42
CA ILE A 55 -6.66 14.45 -2.38
C ILE A 55 -6.41 13.07 -2.96
N ALA A 56 -6.91 12.79 -4.17
CA ALA A 56 -6.63 11.56 -4.91
C ALA A 56 -5.13 11.35 -5.10
N VAL A 57 -4.41 12.39 -5.57
CA VAL A 57 -2.95 12.37 -5.68
C VAL A 57 -2.29 12.09 -4.34
N ARG A 58 -2.81 12.59 -3.21
CA ARG A 58 -2.22 12.33 -1.87
C ARG A 58 -2.55 10.95 -1.29
N LEU A 59 -3.65 10.35 -1.72
CA LEU A 59 -4.10 9.05 -1.26
C LEU A 59 -3.50 7.93 -2.09
N GLU A 60 -3.48 8.09 -3.41
CA GLU A 60 -2.85 7.17 -4.35
C GLU A 60 -1.33 7.35 -4.43
N ASN A 61 -0.81 8.57 -4.25
CA ASN A 61 0.62 8.82 -4.02
C ASN A 61 0.86 9.22 -2.57
N LYS A 62 0.40 8.40 -1.61
CA LYS A 62 0.75 8.54 -0.19
C LYS A 62 2.23 8.88 -0.01
N ASP A 63 2.54 9.48 1.14
CA ASP A 63 3.83 10.08 1.49
C ASP A 63 5.05 9.14 1.30
N PHE A 64 4.95 7.93 0.78
CA PHE A 64 6.08 7.10 0.33
C PHE A 64 5.66 6.06 -0.73
N PHE A 65 6.64 5.55 -1.47
CA PHE A 65 6.54 4.31 -2.26
C PHE A 65 7.72 3.40 -1.92
N TYR A 66 7.58 2.09 -2.16
CA TYR A 66 8.69 1.16 -1.96
C TYR A 66 9.62 1.17 -3.15
N ALA A 67 10.91 1.38 -2.86
CA ALA A 67 11.93 1.48 -3.87
C ALA A 67 13.17 0.70 -3.47
N THR A 68 13.99 0.41 -4.47
CA THR A 68 15.31 -0.16 -4.28
C THR A 68 16.32 0.51 -5.22
N ASP A 69 17.59 0.43 -4.83
CA ASP A 69 18.68 0.88 -5.67
C ASP A 69 19.20 -0.27 -6.53
N ILE A 70 19.36 0.01 -7.83
CA ILE A 70 20.02 -0.86 -8.79
C ILE A 70 21.24 -0.14 -9.39
N GLU A 71 22.25 -0.90 -9.80
CA GLU A 71 23.44 -0.32 -10.43
C GLU A 71 23.63 -0.85 -11.86
N ILE A 72 23.77 0.05 -12.83
CA ILE A 72 23.83 -0.30 -14.26
C ILE A 72 25.10 0.25 -14.93
N GLY A 73 25.77 -0.58 -15.73
CA GLY A 73 26.93 -0.23 -16.54
C GLY A 73 28.27 -0.32 -15.80
N THR A 74 29.34 0.13 -16.47
CA THR A 74 30.71 0.14 -15.91
C THR A 74 31.40 1.49 -16.13
N PRO A 75 31.75 2.29 -15.10
CA PRO A 75 31.47 2.04 -13.68
C PRO A 75 29.96 1.99 -13.39
N PRO A 76 29.54 1.33 -12.30
CA PRO A 76 28.12 1.22 -11.96
C PRO A 76 27.48 2.60 -11.77
N GLN A 77 26.34 2.82 -12.42
CA GLN A 77 25.51 4.00 -12.27
C GLN A 77 24.31 3.62 -11.41
N LYS A 78 24.24 4.15 -10.19
CA LYS A 78 23.13 3.91 -9.27
C LYS A 78 21.86 4.60 -9.78
N VAL A 79 20.76 3.86 -9.81
CA VAL A 79 19.42 4.35 -10.09
C VAL A 79 18.45 3.78 -9.05
N THR A 80 17.55 4.61 -8.54
CA THR A 80 16.47 4.19 -7.63
C THR A 80 15.21 3.91 -8.46
N VAL A 81 14.57 2.76 -8.21
CA VAL A 81 13.39 2.29 -8.94
C VAL A 81 12.31 1.84 -7.96
N LEU A 82 11.05 2.13 -8.30
CA LEU A 82 9.86 1.66 -7.59
C LEU A 82 9.71 0.14 -7.78
N LEU A 83 9.29 -0.58 -6.74
CA LEU A 83 9.00 -2.01 -6.82
C LEU A 83 7.55 -2.25 -7.22
N ASP A 84 7.32 -3.00 -8.29
CA ASP A 84 5.97 -3.20 -8.83
C ASP A 84 5.72 -4.67 -9.17
N THR A 85 4.91 -5.36 -8.36
CA THR A 85 4.44 -6.73 -8.65
C THR A 85 3.23 -6.78 -9.60
N GLY A 86 2.66 -5.61 -9.97
CA GLY A 86 1.59 -5.45 -10.95
C GLY A 86 2.07 -5.33 -12.40
N SER A 87 3.35 -4.99 -12.63
CA SER A 87 3.97 -4.90 -13.97
C SER A 87 5.22 -5.76 -14.14
N ASN A 88 5.65 -5.99 -15.38
CA ASN A 88 6.76 -6.90 -15.71
C ASN A 88 8.02 -6.18 -16.25
N GLU A 89 7.91 -4.95 -16.75
CA GLU A 89 9.05 -4.21 -17.29
C GLU A 89 9.94 -3.58 -16.20
N LEU A 90 11.25 -3.79 -16.29
CA LEU A 90 12.23 -2.91 -15.67
C LEU A 90 12.53 -1.74 -16.61
N TRP A 91 12.29 -0.50 -16.16
CA TRP A 91 12.74 0.69 -16.85
C TRP A 91 13.27 1.76 -15.90
N VAL A 92 14.23 2.54 -16.41
CA VAL A 92 15.02 3.51 -15.64
C VAL A 92 14.99 4.90 -16.28
N ASN A 93 15.56 5.85 -15.53
CA ASN A 93 15.62 7.28 -15.80
C ASN A 93 14.25 7.93 -15.58
N PRO A 94 14.05 8.64 -14.47
CA PRO A 94 12.80 9.35 -14.26
C PRO A 94 12.71 10.61 -15.11
N ASP A 95 11.48 11.04 -15.42
CA ASP A 95 11.20 12.40 -15.88
C ASP A 95 10.79 13.26 -14.68
N CYS A 96 11.69 14.12 -14.23
CA CYS A 96 11.42 14.93 -13.04
C CYS A 96 10.45 16.07 -13.32
N GLU A 97 10.22 16.46 -14.57
CA GLU A 97 9.23 17.49 -14.90
C GLU A 97 7.78 17.01 -14.64
N GLU A 98 7.56 15.70 -14.58
CA GLU A 98 6.28 15.08 -14.20
C GLU A 98 6.04 15.07 -12.68
N ALA A 99 6.98 15.56 -11.87
CA ALA A 99 6.83 15.65 -10.43
C ALA A 99 5.78 16.69 -10.02
N GLN A 100 4.91 16.35 -9.06
CA GLN A 100 3.75 17.16 -8.68
C GLN A 100 4.11 18.31 -7.73
N SER A 101 5.35 18.40 -7.26
CA SER A 101 5.82 19.48 -6.39
C SER A 101 7.32 19.71 -6.53
N ALA A 102 7.80 20.87 -6.08
CA ALA A 102 9.23 21.19 -6.07
C ALA A 102 10.05 20.21 -5.21
N THR A 103 9.49 19.71 -4.11
CA THR A 103 10.14 18.71 -3.26
C THR A 103 10.29 17.39 -4.02
N GLN A 104 9.21 16.91 -4.65
CA GLN A 104 9.25 15.69 -5.47
C GLN A 104 10.17 15.83 -6.67
N TYR A 105 10.24 17.02 -7.29
CA TYR A 105 11.20 17.29 -8.37
C TYR A 105 12.65 17.10 -7.89
N ASN A 106 13.01 17.67 -6.74
CA ASN A 106 14.36 17.51 -6.17
C ASN A 106 14.64 16.05 -5.78
N GLN A 107 13.68 15.36 -5.19
CA GLN A 107 13.79 13.96 -4.86
C GLN A 107 13.97 13.08 -6.11
N CYS A 108 13.25 13.40 -7.20
CA CYS A 108 13.41 12.72 -8.48
C CYS A 108 14.83 12.85 -9.03
N LEU A 109 15.47 14.02 -8.87
CA LEU A 109 16.87 14.20 -9.28
C LEU A 109 17.83 13.28 -8.52
N ASP A 110 17.50 12.93 -7.27
CA ASP A 110 18.29 12.05 -6.43
C ASP A 110 18.15 10.56 -6.81
N PHE A 111 17.12 10.18 -7.56
CA PHE A 111 16.96 8.80 -8.06
C PHE A 111 18.01 8.40 -9.08
N GLY A 112 18.76 9.36 -9.63
CA GLY A 112 19.84 9.07 -10.58
C GLY A 112 19.34 8.62 -11.96
N GLN A 113 20.29 8.48 -12.88
CA GLN A 113 20.02 8.15 -14.28
C GLN A 113 21.14 7.28 -14.84
N TYR A 114 20.77 6.36 -15.72
CA TYR A 114 21.68 5.60 -16.56
C TYR A 114 22.00 6.38 -17.85
N ASP A 115 23.29 6.64 -18.11
CA ASP A 115 23.80 7.13 -19.39
C ASP A 115 24.62 6.03 -20.07
N PRO A 116 24.15 5.45 -21.19
CA PRO A 116 24.87 4.38 -21.88
C PRO A 116 26.26 4.83 -22.36
N ARG A 117 26.46 6.13 -22.65
CA ARG A 117 27.76 6.65 -23.14
C ARG A 117 28.84 6.65 -22.05
N LYS A 118 28.46 6.55 -20.78
CA LYS A 118 29.38 6.47 -19.64
C LYS A 118 29.76 5.04 -19.28
N SER A 119 29.08 4.05 -19.86
CA SER A 119 29.36 2.63 -19.63
C SER A 119 30.51 2.13 -20.52
N LYS A 120 31.45 1.42 -19.89
CA LYS A 120 32.62 0.78 -20.52
C LYS A 120 32.36 -0.69 -20.85
N THR A 121 31.37 -1.32 -20.23
CA THR A 121 30.74 -2.51 -20.79
C THR A 121 29.94 -2.01 -21.98
N PRO A 122 30.29 -2.37 -23.24
CA PRO A 122 29.62 -1.79 -24.40
C PRO A 122 28.11 -2.05 -24.30
N PRO A 123 27.28 -1.02 -24.07
CA PRO A 123 25.85 -1.23 -24.00
C PRO A 123 25.33 -1.52 -25.41
N ILE A 124 24.27 -2.31 -25.50
CA ILE A 124 23.57 -2.57 -26.75
C ILE A 124 22.27 -1.76 -26.70
N GLY A 125 22.02 -0.94 -27.72
CA GLY A 125 20.78 -0.19 -27.85
C GLY A 125 20.95 1.24 -28.36
N PRO A 126 19.84 1.93 -28.59
CA PRO A 126 18.48 1.45 -28.36
C PRO A 126 18.03 0.42 -29.42
N PHE A 127 17.34 -0.65 -29.03
CA PHE A 127 16.76 -1.64 -29.96
C PHE A 127 15.26 -1.81 -29.71
N GLY A 128 14.42 -1.24 -30.57
CA GLY A 128 12.98 -1.18 -30.30
C GLY A 128 12.61 -0.28 -29.11
N GLY A 129 11.37 -0.40 -28.68
CA GLY A 129 10.76 0.39 -27.61
C GLY A 129 9.25 0.14 -27.54
N GLU A 130 8.63 0.61 -26.47
CA GLU A 130 7.21 0.41 -26.17
C GLU A 130 6.66 1.59 -25.36
N THR A 131 5.36 1.79 -25.41
CA THR A 131 4.63 2.68 -24.50
C THR A 131 3.88 1.81 -23.50
N LEU A 132 4.28 1.90 -22.24
CA LEU A 132 3.70 1.22 -21.10
C LEU A 132 2.60 2.09 -20.52
N ASN A 133 1.46 1.49 -20.16
CA ASN A 133 0.34 2.19 -19.56
C ASN A 133 0.05 1.59 -18.19
N TYR A 134 -0.18 2.45 -17.20
CA TYR A 134 -0.46 2.09 -15.82
C TYR A 134 -1.73 2.79 -15.34
N GLY A 135 -2.26 2.34 -14.20
CA GLY A 135 -3.48 2.87 -13.60
C GLY A 135 -4.63 1.85 -13.61
N ASP A 136 -5.67 2.17 -12.85
CA ASP A 136 -6.93 1.43 -12.78
C ASP A 136 -7.76 1.76 -14.02
N ALA A 137 -8.13 0.74 -14.81
CA ALA A 137 -8.85 0.94 -16.07
C ALA A 137 -10.26 1.52 -15.88
N SER A 138 -10.82 1.41 -14.66
CA SER A 138 -12.11 2.00 -14.30
C SER A 138 -12.02 3.46 -13.85
N ASP A 139 -10.81 3.96 -13.57
CA ASP A 139 -10.57 5.33 -13.13
C ASP A 139 -9.47 6.01 -13.96
N SER A 140 -9.92 6.82 -14.92
CA SER A 140 -9.03 7.55 -15.83
C SER A 140 -8.13 8.58 -15.15
N THR A 141 -8.43 9.00 -13.91
CA THR A 141 -7.58 9.95 -13.17
C THR A 141 -6.27 9.31 -12.71
N THR A 142 -6.24 7.97 -12.66
CA THR A 142 -5.07 7.18 -12.26
C THR A 142 -4.17 6.80 -13.45
N HIS A 143 -4.62 7.06 -14.68
CA HIS A 143 -3.92 6.63 -15.89
C HIS A 143 -2.61 7.40 -16.09
N THR A 144 -1.51 6.66 -16.14
CA THR A 144 -0.18 7.18 -16.41
C THR A 144 0.49 6.36 -17.51
N SER A 145 1.57 6.90 -18.10
CA SER A 145 2.28 6.17 -19.16
C SER A 145 3.77 6.48 -19.22
N ALA A 146 4.54 5.56 -19.78
CA ALA A 146 5.96 5.69 -20.01
C ALA A 146 6.33 5.14 -21.39
N THR A 147 6.89 5.99 -22.26
CA THR A 147 7.48 5.56 -23.53
C THR A 147 8.96 5.28 -23.31
N ILE A 148 9.37 4.04 -23.56
CA ILE A 148 10.73 3.55 -23.28
C ILE A 148 11.44 3.07 -24.55
N ARG A 149 12.77 3.04 -24.50
CA ARG A 149 13.63 2.39 -25.50
C ARG A 149 14.48 1.33 -24.81
N TYR A 150 14.54 0.13 -25.37
CA TYR A 150 15.29 -0.95 -24.76
C TYR A 150 16.78 -0.81 -24.98
N TYR A 151 17.52 -1.05 -23.89
CA TYR A 151 18.96 -1.20 -23.85
C TYR A 151 19.32 -2.49 -23.13
N THR A 152 20.55 -2.93 -23.33
CA THR A 152 21.16 -4.04 -22.63
C THR A 152 22.52 -3.61 -22.09
N ASP A 153 22.78 -3.86 -20.81
CA ASP A 153 24.09 -3.62 -20.18
C ASP A 153 24.29 -4.58 -18.98
N LEU A 154 25.38 -4.40 -18.25
CA LEU A 154 25.70 -5.05 -17.00
C LEU A 154 24.85 -4.44 -15.86
N MET A 155 24.14 -5.26 -15.10
CA MET A 155 23.62 -4.88 -13.79
C MET A 155 24.51 -5.46 -12.68
N THR A 156 24.74 -4.67 -11.64
CA THR A 156 25.57 -5.04 -10.48
C THR A 156 24.72 -4.99 -9.21
N PHE A 157 24.84 -6.02 -8.39
CA PHE A 157 24.18 -6.16 -7.10
C PHE A 157 25.25 -6.50 -6.05
N GLY A 158 25.90 -5.48 -5.51
CA GLY A 158 27.05 -5.66 -4.63
C GLY A 158 28.19 -6.36 -5.36
N ASP A 159 28.56 -7.57 -4.92
CA ASP A 159 29.60 -8.37 -5.58
C ASP A 159 29.07 -9.22 -6.75
N SER A 160 27.74 -9.34 -6.88
CA SER A 160 27.07 -10.12 -7.93
C SER A 160 26.89 -9.31 -9.20
N LYS A 161 26.94 -10.00 -10.35
CA LYS A 161 26.88 -9.37 -11.68
C LYS A 161 25.91 -10.12 -12.57
N LEU A 162 24.95 -9.40 -13.12
CA LEU A 162 24.01 -9.89 -14.11
C LEU A 162 24.35 -9.27 -15.46
N ARG A 163 24.82 -10.09 -16.39
CA ARG A 163 25.32 -9.63 -17.69
C ARG A 163 24.18 -9.55 -18.69
N ASN A 164 24.27 -8.61 -19.60
CA ASN A 164 23.34 -8.46 -20.71
C ASN A 164 21.86 -8.44 -20.27
N GLN A 165 21.56 -7.77 -19.15
CA GLN A 165 20.17 -7.58 -18.75
C GLN A 165 19.54 -6.50 -19.62
N THR A 166 18.38 -6.80 -20.21
CA THR A 166 17.58 -5.84 -20.96
C THR A 166 16.70 -5.03 -20.01
N PHE A 167 16.59 -3.73 -20.26
CA PHE A 167 15.74 -2.80 -19.52
C PHE A 167 15.33 -1.62 -20.42
N GLY A 168 14.25 -0.94 -20.06
CA GLY A 168 13.83 0.30 -20.71
C GLY A 168 14.62 1.50 -20.21
N VAL A 169 14.94 2.43 -21.10
CA VAL A 169 15.35 3.80 -20.74
C VAL A 169 14.26 4.75 -21.19
N LEU A 170 13.75 5.56 -20.26
CA LEU A 170 12.65 6.49 -20.51
C LEU A 170 12.99 7.50 -21.62
N VAL A 171 11.99 7.78 -22.46
CA VAL A 171 12.00 8.85 -23.46
C VAL A 171 11.11 10.00 -23.02
N GLU A 172 9.90 9.67 -22.59
CA GLU A 172 8.87 10.58 -22.08
C GLU A 172 7.96 9.77 -21.15
N SER A 173 7.46 10.41 -20.11
CA SER A 173 6.38 9.89 -19.26
C SER A 173 5.24 10.89 -19.17
N ASN A 174 4.10 10.42 -18.69
CA ASN A 174 2.97 11.24 -18.28
C ASN A 174 2.54 10.76 -16.89
N GLY A 175 2.70 11.62 -15.89
CA GLY A 175 2.32 11.36 -14.50
C GLY A 175 3.26 10.44 -13.71
N ILE A 176 4.45 10.12 -14.25
CA ILE A 176 5.43 9.24 -13.59
C ILE A 176 6.80 9.93 -13.51
N SER A 177 7.34 10.06 -12.30
CA SER A 177 8.63 10.72 -12.02
C SER A 177 9.64 9.78 -11.34
N GLN A 178 9.46 8.46 -11.50
CA GLN A 178 10.31 7.41 -10.96
C GLN A 178 10.43 6.27 -11.97
N GLY A 179 11.59 5.62 -12.06
CA GLY A 179 11.71 4.33 -12.78
C GLY A 179 10.98 3.21 -12.04
N ILE A 180 10.64 2.13 -12.75
CA ILE A 180 9.91 0.98 -12.17
C ILE A 180 10.70 -0.30 -12.42
N LEU A 181 10.77 -1.13 -11.38
CA LEU A 181 11.22 -2.51 -11.42
C LEU A 181 9.99 -3.42 -11.37
N GLY A 182 9.52 -3.83 -12.54
CA GLY A 182 8.48 -4.84 -12.68
C GLY A 182 8.94 -6.22 -12.19
N LEU A 183 8.08 -6.87 -11.40
CA LEU A 183 8.29 -8.18 -10.76
C LEU A 183 7.19 -9.19 -11.12
N ALA A 184 6.23 -8.82 -11.97
CA ALA A 184 5.24 -9.73 -12.54
C ALA A 184 5.88 -10.60 -13.64
N PRO A 185 5.33 -11.80 -13.91
CA PRO A 185 5.64 -12.51 -15.15
C PRO A 185 5.21 -11.68 -16.36
N ASP A 186 5.65 -12.04 -17.56
CA ASP A 186 5.16 -11.39 -18.77
C ASP A 186 3.62 -11.44 -18.79
N LEU A 187 2.98 -10.27 -18.81
CA LEU A 187 1.53 -10.18 -18.63
C LEU A 187 0.76 -10.85 -19.78
N ARG A 188 1.41 -11.06 -20.93
CA ARG A 188 0.84 -11.64 -22.16
C ARG A 188 1.24 -13.11 -22.33
N ALA A 189 2.53 -13.40 -22.26
CA ALA A 189 3.11 -14.72 -22.50
C ALA A 189 3.19 -15.59 -21.23
N GLY A 190 3.31 -14.96 -20.06
CA GLY A 190 3.29 -15.58 -18.75
C GLY A 190 4.66 -15.94 -18.20
N PHE A 191 4.65 -16.89 -17.27
CA PHE A 191 5.84 -17.34 -16.54
C PHE A 191 6.93 -17.93 -17.44
N ASP A 192 6.57 -18.42 -18.63
CA ASP A 192 7.52 -18.97 -19.61
C ASP A 192 7.80 -17.97 -20.77
N GLY A 193 7.35 -16.72 -20.61
CA GLY A 193 7.62 -15.63 -21.55
C GLY A 193 9.08 -15.18 -21.48
N ASP A 194 9.76 -15.20 -22.63
CA ASP A 194 11.17 -14.83 -22.77
C ASP A 194 11.44 -14.00 -24.05
N GLU A 195 10.36 -13.56 -24.70
CA GLU A 195 10.41 -12.83 -25.96
C GLU A 195 9.64 -11.51 -25.83
N PRO A 196 10.18 -10.37 -26.30
CA PRO A 196 11.40 -10.25 -27.09
C PRO A 196 12.71 -10.25 -26.26
N TYR A 197 12.64 -10.38 -24.94
CA TYR A 197 13.80 -10.46 -24.05
C TYR A 197 13.46 -11.12 -22.71
N SER A 198 14.50 -11.55 -22.00
CA SER A 198 14.40 -12.13 -20.66
C SER A 198 14.15 -11.08 -19.58
N LEU A 199 13.09 -11.29 -18.80
CA LEU A 199 12.82 -10.54 -17.57
C LEU A 199 13.92 -10.77 -16.53
N LEU A 200 14.06 -9.84 -15.58
CA LEU A 200 15.15 -9.82 -14.61
C LEU A 200 15.30 -11.15 -13.86
N LEU A 201 14.18 -11.70 -13.38
CA LEU A 201 14.16 -12.95 -12.60
C LEU A 201 14.63 -14.15 -13.41
N THR A 202 14.24 -14.24 -14.69
CA THR A 202 14.70 -15.27 -15.63
C THR A 202 16.20 -15.16 -15.86
N SER A 203 16.71 -13.96 -16.17
CA SER A 203 18.14 -13.74 -16.36
C SER A 203 18.97 -14.11 -15.13
N MET A 204 18.47 -13.79 -13.92
CA MET A 204 19.14 -14.16 -12.67
C MET A 204 19.24 -15.68 -12.48
N ALA A 205 18.18 -16.42 -12.78
CA ALA A 205 18.16 -17.88 -12.70
C ALA A 205 19.09 -18.49 -13.76
N ASP A 206 19.01 -18.04 -15.01
CA ASP A 206 19.82 -18.56 -16.12
C ASP A 206 21.33 -18.33 -15.93
N GLN A 207 21.70 -17.22 -15.29
CA GLN A 207 23.09 -16.91 -14.95
C GLN A 207 23.53 -17.50 -13.60
N GLY A 208 22.66 -18.25 -12.92
CA GLY A 208 22.96 -18.97 -11.68
C GLY A 208 23.18 -18.07 -10.47
N LEU A 209 22.63 -16.85 -10.48
CA LEU A 209 22.62 -15.97 -9.30
C LEU A 209 21.62 -16.50 -8.27
N ILE A 210 20.51 -17.08 -8.74
CA ILE A 210 19.47 -17.73 -7.93
C ILE A 210 19.21 -19.15 -8.43
N ASN A 211 18.72 -20.03 -7.56
CA ASN A 211 18.47 -21.44 -7.93
C ASN A 211 17.12 -21.65 -8.65
N SER A 212 16.14 -20.79 -8.39
CA SER A 212 14.78 -20.83 -8.94
C SER A 212 14.27 -19.41 -9.14
N ARG A 213 13.27 -19.24 -10.02
CA ARG A 213 12.60 -17.95 -10.26
C ARG A 213 11.59 -17.68 -9.15
N VAL A 214 12.13 -17.40 -7.98
CA VAL A 214 11.37 -17.10 -6.76
C VAL A 214 11.84 -15.76 -6.22
N PHE A 215 10.92 -14.97 -5.66
CA PHE A 215 11.30 -13.83 -4.85
C PHE A 215 10.37 -13.67 -3.64
N ALA A 216 10.93 -13.25 -2.52
CA ALA A 216 10.17 -12.89 -1.33
C ALA A 216 10.15 -11.38 -1.14
N LEU A 217 9.01 -10.86 -0.69
CA LEU A 217 8.76 -9.46 -0.43
C LEU A 217 8.31 -9.27 1.02
N ASP A 218 9.05 -8.40 1.70
CA ASP A 218 8.76 -7.89 3.03
C ASP A 218 8.83 -6.36 2.96
N LEU A 219 7.69 -5.72 2.70
CA LEU A 219 7.64 -4.26 2.53
C LEU A 219 7.89 -3.52 3.86
N ARG A 220 7.47 -4.13 4.98
CA ARG A 220 7.43 -3.53 6.33
C ARG A 220 6.63 -2.22 6.40
N HIS A 221 6.56 -1.60 7.58
CA HIS A 221 5.89 -0.31 7.74
C HIS A 221 6.78 0.83 7.20
N SER A 222 6.18 1.99 6.88
CA SER A 222 6.94 3.16 6.40
C SER A 222 7.96 3.71 7.37
N ASP A 223 7.75 3.43 8.64
CA ASP A 223 8.53 3.97 9.76
C ASP A 223 9.64 2.99 10.17
N ASP A 224 9.62 1.77 9.62
CA ASP A 224 10.70 0.81 9.74
C ASP A 224 11.80 1.14 8.72
N THR A 225 13.05 1.10 9.18
CA THR A 225 14.17 1.60 8.37
C THR A 225 14.57 0.70 7.20
N GLU A 226 14.10 -0.55 7.14
CA GLU A 226 14.56 -1.51 6.13
C GLU A 226 13.46 -2.54 5.85
N GLY A 227 12.90 -2.64 4.64
CA GLY A 227 12.23 -3.83 4.11
C GLY A 227 13.20 -4.70 3.30
N ALA A 228 12.72 -5.79 2.69
CA ALA A 228 13.56 -6.68 1.88
C ALA A 228 12.88 -7.24 0.64
N LEU A 229 13.65 -7.35 -0.44
CA LEU A 229 13.34 -8.09 -1.66
C LEU A 229 14.41 -9.18 -1.81
N ILE A 230 14.01 -10.44 -1.70
CA ILE A 230 14.94 -11.57 -1.66
C ILE A 230 14.68 -12.46 -2.86
N TYR A 231 15.55 -12.40 -3.87
CA TYR A 231 15.52 -13.31 -5.00
C TYR A 231 16.10 -14.67 -4.60
N GLY A 232 15.41 -15.76 -4.95
CA GLY A 232 15.83 -17.13 -4.71
C GLY A 232 15.93 -17.53 -3.24
N GLY A 233 15.32 -16.79 -2.32
CA GLY A 233 15.44 -17.04 -0.89
C GLY A 233 14.22 -16.58 -0.09
N ILE A 234 14.10 -17.10 1.13
CA ILE A 234 13.13 -16.67 2.14
C ILE A 234 13.85 -16.34 3.45
N ASP A 235 13.34 -15.40 4.24
CA ASP A 235 13.92 -15.01 5.52
C ASP A 235 13.03 -15.44 6.69
N ARG A 236 13.52 -16.39 7.50
CA ARG A 236 12.77 -16.92 8.63
C ARG A 236 12.64 -15.93 9.79
N SER A 237 13.39 -14.82 9.81
CA SER A 237 13.23 -13.78 10.83
C SER A 237 12.23 -12.69 10.46
N LYS A 238 11.47 -12.88 9.36
CA LYS A 238 10.53 -11.87 8.83
C LYS A 238 9.05 -12.29 8.83
N TYR A 239 8.71 -13.45 9.40
CA TYR A 239 7.32 -13.90 9.44
C TYR A 239 7.00 -14.84 10.62
N ILE A 240 5.70 -14.98 10.89
CA ILE A 240 5.16 -15.81 11.97
C ILE A 240 4.63 -17.14 11.43
N GLY A 241 5.07 -18.24 12.06
CA GLY A 241 4.51 -19.56 11.80
C GLY A 241 4.86 -20.09 10.41
N LYS A 242 4.05 -21.01 9.87
CA LYS A 242 4.26 -21.57 8.52
C LYS A 242 3.71 -20.67 7.42
N LEU A 243 4.31 -20.74 6.24
CA LEU A 243 3.74 -20.18 5.01
C LEU A 243 2.53 -21.01 4.55
N GLU A 244 1.48 -20.33 4.09
CA GLU A 244 0.34 -20.92 3.37
C GLU A 244 0.56 -20.79 1.88
N THR A 245 0.28 -21.84 1.13
CA THR A 245 0.50 -21.88 -0.32
C THR A 245 -0.80 -21.70 -1.06
N ARG A 246 -0.85 -20.73 -1.96
CA ARG A 246 -1.99 -20.44 -2.84
C ARG A 246 -1.56 -20.54 -4.30
N PRO A 247 -2.35 -21.19 -5.17
CA PRO A 247 -2.06 -21.18 -6.59
C PRO A 247 -2.20 -19.76 -7.14
N ILE A 248 -1.31 -19.37 -8.05
CA ILE A 248 -1.48 -18.15 -8.82
C ILE A 248 -2.61 -18.38 -9.85
N ILE A 249 -3.59 -17.48 -9.83
CA ILE A 249 -4.69 -17.44 -10.78
C ILE A 249 -4.50 -16.32 -11.79
N ARG A 250 -5.27 -16.36 -12.89
CA ARG A 250 -5.31 -15.27 -13.87
C ARG A 250 -5.96 -14.03 -13.28
N GLY A 251 -5.64 -12.86 -13.82
CA GLY A 251 -6.46 -11.68 -13.58
C GLY A 251 -7.87 -11.85 -14.14
N GLU A 252 -8.78 -10.95 -13.79
CA GLU A 252 -10.18 -10.97 -14.23
C GLU A 252 -10.32 -10.91 -15.77
N GLY A 253 -9.39 -10.25 -16.45
CA GLY A 253 -9.31 -10.21 -17.92
C GLY A 253 -8.70 -11.45 -18.58
N GLY A 254 -8.23 -12.43 -17.79
CA GLY A 254 -7.58 -13.65 -18.25
C GLY A 254 -6.06 -13.53 -18.48
N GLU A 255 -5.49 -12.36 -18.24
CA GLU A 255 -4.05 -12.08 -18.32
C GLU A 255 -3.26 -12.73 -17.18
N TYR A 256 -1.95 -12.87 -17.37
CA TYR A 256 -1.08 -13.31 -16.28
C TYR A 256 -0.94 -12.17 -15.27
N ARG A 257 -1.19 -12.46 -13.99
CA ARG A 257 -0.98 -11.56 -12.85
C ARG A 257 -0.40 -12.37 -11.69
N LEU A 258 0.13 -11.68 -10.70
CA LEU A 258 0.40 -12.27 -9.38
C LEU A 258 -0.88 -12.19 -8.52
N ALA A 259 -1.92 -12.88 -8.96
CA ALA A 259 -3.24 -12.90 -8.30
C ALA A 259 -3.50 -14.24 -7.61
N VAL A 260 -4.29 -14.21 -6.53
CA VAL A 260 -4.70 -15.37 -5.72
C VAL A 260 -6.17 -15.28 -5.33
N GLU A 261 -6.74 -16.38 -4.84
CA GLU A 261 -8.08 -16.38 -4.25
C GLU A 261 -8.06 -15.89 -2.78
N LEU A 262 -8.80 -14.81 -2.51
CA LEU A 262 -9.19 -14.35 -1.18
C LEU A 262 -10.44 -15.14 -0.72
N ASP A 263 -10.32 -15.84 0.40
CA ASP A 263 -11.37 -16.73 0.92
C ASP A 263 -12.34 -16.02 1.87
N SER A 264 -11.82 -15.12 2.71
CA SER A 264 -12.60 -14.41 3.72
C SER A 264 -12.06 -13.02 3.97
N LEU A 265 -12.94 -12.15 4.49
CA LEU A 265 -12.60 -10.82 4.94
C LEU A 265 -13.25 -10.60 6.30
N GLY A 266 -12.55 -10.00 7.25
CA GLY A 266 -13.12 -9.67 8.55
C GLY A 266 -12.59 -8.38 9.13
N VAL A 267 -13.25 -7.94 10.19
CA VAL A 267 -12.82 -6.85 11.04
C VAL A 267 -12.81 -7.35 12.47
N THR A 268 -11.68 -7.21 13.15
CA THR A 268 -11.55 -7.52 14.58
C THR A 268 -11.43 -6.23 15.36
N ILE A 269 -12.22 -6.07 16.43
CA ILE A 269 -12.12 -4.92 17.36
C ILE A 269 -12.15 -5.47 18.78
N SER A 270 -11.11 -5.17 19.57
CA SER A 270 -11.00 -5.61 20.98
C SER A 270 -11.15 -7.15 21.16
N GLY A 271 -10.72 -7.92 20.17
CA GLY A 271 -10.80 -9.39 20.16
C GLY A 271 -12.10 -9.98 19.63
N ASP A 272 -13.12 -9.16 19.37
CA ASP A 272 -14.36 -9.60 18.70
C ASP A 272 -14.19 -9.49 17.19
N THR A 273 -14.36 -10.60 16.47
CA THR A 273 -14.20 -10.68 15.01
C THR A 273 -15.56 -10.83 14.34
N GLU A 274 -15.83 -9.97 13.36
CA GLU A 274 -16.90 -10.14 12.39
C GLU A 274 -16.29 -10.43 11.03
N ASP A 275 -16.59 -11.60 10.45
CA ASP A 275 -16.05 -12.03 9.16
C ASP A 275 -17.14 -12.45 8.17
N ILE A 276 -16.78 -12.32 6.89
CA ILE A 276 -17.57 -12.77 5.76
C ILE A 276 -16.74 -13.74 4.91
N ARG A 277 -17.42 -14.72 4.33
CA ARG A 277 -16.86 -15.48 3.22
C ARG A 277 -16.95 -14.65 1.96
N VAL A 278 -15.84 -14.50 1.25
CA VAL A 278 -15.78 -13.76 -0.01
C VAL A 278 -16.44 -14.61 -1.11
N SER A 279 -17.24 -13.96 -1.96
CA SER A 279 -17.93 -14.62 -3.06
C SER A 279 -16.93 -15.04 -4.14
N SER A 280 -17.22 -16.08 -4.92
CA SER A 280 -16.29 -16.50 -5.98
C SER A 280 -16.03 -15.39 -7.01
N SER A 281 -17.03 -14.54 -7.30
CA SER A 281 -16.89 -13.41 -8.22
C SER A 281 -16.03 -12.28 -7.67
N ASP A 282 -15.83 -12.21 -6.34
CA ASP A 282 -15.01 -11.19 -5.68
C ASP A 282 -13.76 -11.80 -5.02
N SER A 283 -13.44 -13.06 -5.30
CA SER A 283 -12.31 -13.75 -4.67
C SER A 283 -10.98 -13.48 -5.35
N ASN A 284 -10.98 -13.02 -6.60
CA ASN A 284 -9.77 -12.73 -7.35
C ASN A 284 -9.14 -11.44 -6.84
N VAL A 285 -7.95 -11.52 -6.24
CA VAL A 285 -7.20 -10.35 -5.79
C VAL A 285 -5.77 -10.39 -6.32
N MET A 286 -5.33 -9.30 -6.93
CA MET A 286 -3.94 -9.10 -7.33
C MET A 286 -3.11 -8.61 -6.15
N LEU A 287 -1.92 -9.17 -5.94
CA LEU A 287 -0.97 -8.70 -4.93
C LEU A 287 -0.01 -7.71 -5.60
N ASP A 288 -0.19 -6.42 -5.34
CA ASP A 288 0.48 -5.35 -6.10
C ASP A 288 1.20 -4.32 -5.24
N SER A 289 2.53 -4.38 -5.18
CA SER A 289 3.37 -3.39 -4.51
C SER A 289 3.50 -2.06 -5.28
N GLY A 290 3.04 -2.01 -6.53
CA GLY A 290 2.96 -0.79 -7.34
C GLY A 290 1.72 0.03 -7.03
N THR A 291 0.76 -0.52 -6.28
CA THR A 291 -0.48 0.14 -5.89
C THR A 291 -0.47 0.50 -4.41
N THR A 292 -0.61 1.79 -4.09
CA THR A 292 -0.62 2.29 -2.72
C THR A 292 -1.83 1.81 -1.89
N LEU A 293 -3.04 1.97 -2.42
CA LEU A 293 -4.29 1.66 -1.73
C LEU A 293 -4.88 0.35 -2.20
N THR A 294 -5.44 -0.41 -1.27
CA THR A 294 -6.20 -1.59 -1.63
C THR A 294 -7.45 -1.19 -2.41
N ARG A 295 -7.68 -1.81 -3.56
CA ARG A 295 -8.84 -1.59 -4.42
C ARG A 295 -9.75 -2.80 -4.32
N MET A 296 -10.99 -2.61 -3.91
CA MET A 296 -11.94 -3.74 -3.76
C MET A 296 -13.31 -3.41 -4.34
N HIS A 297 -14.04 -4.44 -4.74
CA HIS A 297 -15.45 -4.27 -5.05
C HIS A 297 -16.22 -3.82 -3.82
N MET A 298 -17.23 -2.97 -4.02
CA MET A 298 -18.05 -2.44 -2.93
C MET A 298 -18.72 -3.54 -2.10
N SER A 299 -19.01 -4.71 -2.69
CA SER A 299 -19.55 -5.88 -1.98
C SER A 299 -18.63 -6.38 -0.86
N VAL A 300 -17.32 -6.29 -1.06
CA VAL A 300 -16.27 -6.73 -0.11
C VAL A 300 -15.80 -5.57 0.75
N ALA A 301 -15.73 -4.35 0.22
CA ALA A 301 -15.32 -3.18 0.98
C ALA A 301 -16.33 -2.76 2.05
N ARG A 302 -17.64 -2.89 1.78
CA ARG A 302 -18.71 -2.34 2.63
C ARG A 302 -18.63 -2.77 4.11
N PRO A 303 -18.43 -4.05 4.47
CA PRO A 303 -18.28 -4.45 5.87
C PRO A 303 -17.16 -3.70 6.62
N ILE A 304 -16.02 -3.44 5.96
CA ILE A 304 -14.91 -2.66 6.54
C ILE A 304 -15.35 -1.21 6.76
N LEU A 305 -15.96 -0.62 5.73
CA LEU A 305 -16.41 0.77 5.77
C LEU A 305 -17.46 0.99 6.86
N GLU A 306 -18.42 0.07 7.02
CA GLU A 306 -19.44 0.12 8.06
C GLU A 306 -18.85 -0.05 9.46
N ALA A 307 -17.92 -0.99 9.65
CA ALA A 307 -17.27 -1.22 10.95
C ALA A 307 -16.44 -0.02 11.42
N LEU A 308 -15.90 0.78 10.48
CA LEU A 308 -15.10 1.97 10.75
C LEU A 308 -15.89 3.28 10.69
N ASP A 309 -17.23 3.23 10.61
CA ASP A 309 -18.12 4.40 10.43
C ASP A 309 -17.62 5.34 9.31
N ALA A 310 -17.14 4.73 8.22
CA ALA A 310 -16.45 5.45 7.17
C ALA A 310 -17.44 6.22 6.27
N GLN A 311 -17.13 7.47 6.00
CA GLN A 311 -17.96 8.40 5.24
C GLN A 311 -17.30 8.70 3.90
N ASN A 312 -18.04 8.59 2.80
CA ASN A 312 -17.55 8.95 1.48
C ASN A 312 -17.27 10.47 1.43
N ASP A 313 -16.10 10.86 0.91
CA ASP A 313 -15.66 12.26 0.84
C ASP A 313 -16.24 13.05 -0.35
N GLY A 314 -16.92 12.36 -1.26
CA GLY A 314 -17.47 12.88 -2.51
C GLY A 314 -16.61 12.62 -3.74
N GLU A 315 -15.38 12.15 -3.56
CA GLU A 315 -14.35 11.98 -4.60
C GLU A 315 -13.93 10.51 -4.75
N GLY A 316 -14.68 9.58 -4.14
CA GLY A 316 -14.42 8.14 -4.22
C GLY A 316 -13.57 7.58 -3.08
N PHE A 317 -13.12 8.43 -2.15
CA PHE A 317 -12.39 8.00 -0.95
C PHE A 317 -13.30 7.99 0.28
N TYR A 318 -12.82 7.36 1.34
CA TYR A 318 -13.59 7.16 2.56
C TYR A 318 -12.82 7.69 3.77
N MET A 319 -13.43 8.62 4.48
CA MET A 319 -12.90 9.22 5.70
C MET A 319 -13.43 8.50 6.93
N THR A 320 -12.64 8.47 8.01
CA THR A 320 -13.06 7.95 9.32
C THR A 320 -12.51 8.83 10.44
N ASP A 321 -13.01 8.63 11.67
CA ASP A 321 -12.42 9.27 12.84
C ASP A 321 -10.98 8.76 13.05
N CYS A 322 -10.04 9.68 13.25
CA CYS A 322 -8.66 9.32 13.54
C CYS A 322 -8.51 8.54 14.86
N GLU A 323 -9.46 8.66 15.81
CA GLU A 323 -9.50 7.83 17.02
C GLU A 323 -9.56 6.33 16.70
N ASN A 324 -10.09 5.94 15.52
CA ASN A 324 -10.12 4.53 15.10
C ASN A 324 -8.72 3.95 14.86
N ARG A 325 -7.70 4.78 14.58
CA ARG A 325 -6.30 4.32 14.45
C ARG A 325 -5.74 3.77 15.75
N ASP A 326 -6.20 4.30 16.88
CA ASP A 326 -5.71 3.97 18.21
C ASP A 326 -6.46 2.77 18.84
N LEU A 327 -7.48 2.24 18.16
CA LEU A 327 -8.19 1.05 18.60
C LEU A 327 -7.31 -0.19 18.43
N ASP A 328 -7.42 -1.12 19.38
CA ASP A 328 -6.92 -2.49 19.22
C ASP A 328 -7.82 -3.23 18.22
N GLY A 329 -7.56 -3.01 16.94
CA GLY A 329 -8.37 -3.55 15.86
C GLY A 329 -7.58 -3.83 14.59
N THR A 330 -8.08 -4.78 13.80
CA THR A 330 -7.46 -5.23 12.55
C THR A 330 -8.49 -5.41 11.45
N VAL A 331 -8.06 -5.19 10.21
CA VAL A 331 -8.73 -5.71 9.02
C VAL A 331 -8.05 -7.04 8.66
N ASP A 332 -8.84 -8.09 8.51
CA ASP A 332 -8.39 -9.47 8.41
C ASP A 332 -8.65 -10.02 7.00
N PHE A 333 -7.58 -10.41 6.29
CA PHE A 333 -7.64 -10.96 4.93
C PHE A 333 -7.29 -12.46 4.97
N GLY A 334 -8.27 -13.32 4.65
CA GLY A 334 -8.14 -14.77 4.74
C GLY A 334 -7.75 -15.43 3.42
N PHE A 335 -6.73 -16.29 3.46
CA PHE A 335 -6.24 -17.12 2.36
C PHE A 335 -6.07 -18.55 2.88
N GLY A 336 -6.95 -19.47 2.49
CA GLY A 336 -6.94 -20.83 3.02
C GLY A 336 -6.96 -20.85 4.55
N ASP A 337 -5.94 -21.46 5.16
CA ASP A 337 -5.81 -21.58 6.62
C ASP A 337 -5.08 -20.38 7.27
N LYS A 338 -4.75 -19.34 6.51
CA LYS A 338 -4.07 -18.14 7.02
C LYS A 338 -4.94 -16.90 6.94
N ILE A 339 -4.72 -16.04 7.93
CA ILE A 339 -5.31 -14.71 7.99
C ILE A 339 -4.14 -13.73 8.12
N ILE A 340 -4.05 -12.78 7.19
CA ILE A 340 -3.20 -11.60 7.29
C ILE A 340 -4.00 -10.52 8.00
N LYS A 341 -3.54 -10.12 9.18
CA LYS A 341 -4.17 -9.11 10.02
C LYS A 341 -3.43 -7.78 9.82
N VAL A 342 -4.15 -6.77 9.35
CA VAL A 342 -3.64 -5.42 9.16
C VAL A 342 -4.16 -4.55 10.30
N ALA A 343 -3.27 -4.00 11.13
CA ALA A 343 -3.66 -3.12 12.22
C ALA A 343 -4.36 -1.86 11.70
N PHE A 344 -5.36 -1.36 12.43
CA PHE A 344 -6.03 -0.10 12.07
C PHE A 344 -5.07 1.08 11.98
N SER A 345 -4.00 1.11 12.80
CA SER A 345 -2.94 2.12 12.72
C SER A 345 -2.29 2.23 11.34
N ASP A 346 -2.24 1.10 10.64
CA ASP A 346 -1.54 0.92 9.36
C ASP A 346 -2.54 0.99 8.18
N PHE A 347 -3.77 0.50 8.39
CA PHE A 347 -4.83 0.53 7.40
C PHE A 347 -5.52 1.89 7.32
N ILE A 348 -5.48 2.71 8.37
CA ILE A 348 -6.08 4.05 8.40
C ILE A 348 -4.99 5.11 8.30
N LEU A 349 -5.17 5.95 7.32
CA LEU A 349 -4.20 6.79 6.69
C LEU A 349 -4.40 8.25 7.10
N GLU A 350 -3.59 8.75 8.05
CA GLU A 350 -3.61 10.16 8.43
C GLU A 350 -2.89 11.01 7.37
N LEU A 351 -3.59 11.97 6.76
CA LEU A 351 -3.05 12.84 5.71
C LEU A 351 -2.73 14.25 6.21
N GLY A 352 -3.19 14.60 7.40
CA GLY A 352 -2.98 15.86 8.07
C GLY A 352 -3.70 15.83 9.43
N PRO A 353 -3.49 16.84 10.29
CA PRO A 353 -4.03 16.82 11.65
C PRO A 353 -5.54 16.56 11.66
N GLY A 354 -5.94 15.41 12.22
CA GLY A 354 -7.35 15.01 12.34
C GLY A 354 -8.04 14.65 11.02
N THR A 355 -7.30 14.36 9.96
CA THR A 355 -7.85 13.95 8.66
C THR A 355 -7.36 12.54 8.33
N CYS A 356 -8.24 11.55 8.55
CA CYS A 356 -7.94 10.13 8.34
C CYS A 356 -8.82 9.52 7.26
N TYR A 357 -8.17 8.79 6.36
CA TYR A 357 -8.82 8.04 5.29
C TYR A 357 -8.63 6.55 5.50
N ILE A 358 -9.55 5.75 5.00
CA ILE A 358 -9.38 4.30 4.93
C ILE A 358 -8.37 4.00 3.82
N GLY A 359 -7.46 3.06 4.07
CA GLY A 359 -6.46 2.57 3.11
C GLY A 359 -7.04 1.71 2.00
N LEU A 360 -8.29 1.97 1.62
CA LEU A 360 -9.06 1.24 0.64
C LEU A 360 -9.91 2.20 -0.18
N VAL A 361 -9.97 1.94 -1.48
CA VAL A 361 -10.92 2.57 -2.40
C VAL A 361 -11.79 1.52 -3.10
N PRO A 362 -13.06 1.82 -3.39
CA PRO A 362 -13.86 0.94 -4.23
C PRO A 362 -13.36 0.94 -5.68
N THR A 363 -13.43 -0.21 -6.33
CA THR A 363 -13.23 -0.34 -7.78
C THR A 363 -14.36 -1.16 -8.41
N SER A 364 -14.45 -1.10 -9.73
CA SER A 364 -15.32 -1.97 -10.56
C SER A 364 -14.53 -2.86 -11.51
N ASP A 365 -13.20 -2.78 -11.45
CA ASP A 365 -12.24 -3.60 -12.18
C ASP A 365 -11.56 -4.59 -11.22
N GLN A 366 -10.55 -5.31 -11.70
CA GLN A 366 -9.68 -6.19 -10.91
C GLN A 366 -9.41 -5.65 -9.51
N GLN A 367 -9.76 -6.43 -8.49
CA GLN A 367 -9.42 -6.09 -7.12
C GLN A 367 -7.93 -6.26 -6.88
N ILE A 368 -7.35 -5.35 -6.09
CA ILE A 368 -5.93 -5.24 -5.83
C ILE A 368 -5.71 -5.09 -4.32
N LEU A 369 -4.88 -5.95 -3.74
CA LEU A 369 -4.30 -5.71 -2.41
C LEU A 369 -3.00 -4.93 -2.61
N GLY A 370 -3.07 -3.64 -2.28
CA GLY A 370 -1.95 -2.72 -2.39
C GLY A 370 -1.10 -2.67 -1.12
N ASP A 371 -0.20 -1.69 -1.06
CA ASP A 371 0.71 -1.46 0.07
C ASP A 371 -0.01 -1.30 1.43
N SER A 372 -1.26 -0.84 1.44
CA SER A 372 -2.07 -0.76 2.67
C SER A 372 -2.34 -2.13 3.31
N VAL A 373 -2.18 -3.22 2.57
CA VAL A 373 -2.31 -4.60 3.06
C VAL A 373 -0.98 -5.35 2.97
N LEU A 374 -0.23 -5.19 1.87
CA LEU A 374 1.00 -5.95 1.63
C LEU A 374 2.07 -5.73 2.71
N ARG A 375 2.10 -4.57 3.37
CA ARG A 375 3.01 -4.31 4.51
C ARG A 375 2.82 -5.25 5.70
N ALA A 376 1.63 -5.82 5.86
CA ALA A 376 1.31 -6.72 6.97
C ALA A 376 1.62 -8.18 6.66
N GLY A 377 1.89 -8.51 5.40
CA GLY A 377 2.16 -9.87 4.94
C GLY A 377 3.61 -10.04 4.50
N TYR A 378 4.10 -11.26 4.67
CA TYR A 378 5.33 -11.75 4.06
C TYR A 378 4.93 -12.64 2.89
N PHE A 379 5.28 -12.24 1.67
CA PHE A 379 4.85 -12.90 0.43
C PHE A 379 6.04 -13.49 -0.32
N VAL A 380 5.92 -14.73 -0.77
CA VAL A 380 6.92 -15.43 -1.58
C VAL A 380 6.26 -15.82 -2.89
N PHE A 381 6.70 -15.23 -3.99
CA PHE A 381 6.19 -15.48 -5.32
C PHE A 381 7.07 -16.51 -6.02
N ASP A 382 6.51 -17.67 -6.35
CA ASP A 382 7.17 -18.77 -7.03
C ASP A 382 6.68 -18.85 -8.48
N TRP A 383 7.45 -18.31 -9.43
CA TRP A 383 7.11 -18.37 -10.84
C TRP A 383 7.23 -19.78 -11.42
N ASP A 384 8.16 -20.58 -10.91
CA ASP A 384 8.43 -21.92 -11.43
C ASP A 384 7.27 -22.88 -11.11
N ASN A 385 6.69 -22.75 -9.91
CA ASN A 385 5.56 -23.55 -9.47
C ASN A 385 4.20 -22.86 -9.63
N LYS A 386 4.19 -21.55 -9.98
CA LYS A 386 2.99 -20.73 -10.16
C LYS A 386 2.17 -20.65 -8.87
N GLU A 387 2.86 -20.35 -7.78
CA GLU A 387 2.32 -20.30 -6.43
C GLU A 387 2.74 -19.01 -5.70
N VAL A 388 1.92 -18.58 -4.76
CA VAL A 388 2.29 -17.58 -3.74
C VAL A 388 2.26 -18.27 -2.39
N HIS A 389 3.34 -18.12 -1.63
CA HIS A 389 3.39 -18.54 -0.24
C HIS A 389 3.30 -17.30 0.66
N LEU A 390 2.42 -17.31 1.65
CA LEU A 390 2.16 -16.14 2.48
C LEU A 390 2.07 -16.45 3.98
N ALA A 391 2.49 -15.49 4.80
CA ALA A 391 2.33 -15.51 6.24
C ALA A 391 2.22 -14.08 6.78
N GLN A 392 1.81 -13.93 8.05
CA GLN A 392 1.85 -12.65 8.73
C GLN A 392 3.31 -12.19 8.85
N ALA A 393 3.62 -10.98 8.39
CA ALA A 393 4.93 -10.36 8.57
C ALA A 393 5.17 -10.02 10.05
N ALA A 394 6.42 -10.17 10.49
CA ALA A 394 6.91 -9.74 11.80
C ALA A 394 8.44 -9.72 11.76
N ASP A 395 9.08 -8.83 12.52
CA ASP A 395 10.54 -8.74 12.55
C ASP A 395 11.08 -9.14 13.91
N CYS A 396 11.77 -10.28 13.98
CA CYS A 396 12.34 -10.81 15.21
C CYS A 396 13.88 -10.79 15.23
N GLY A 397 14.50 -9.94 14.40
CA GLY A 397 15.92 -9.60 14.48
C GLY A 397 16.71 -9.87 13.20
N ASP A 398 17.93 -10.35 13.37
CA ASP A 398 18.89 -10.53 12.27
C ASP A 398 18.35 -11.44 11.17
N GLU A 399 18.70 -11.13 9.92
CA GLU A 399 18.33 -11.92 8.74
C GLU A 399 18.77 -13.39 8.88
N ASP A 400 17.86 -14.31 8.61
CA ASP A 400 18.09 -15.75 8.54
C ASP A 400 17.55 -16.30 7.22
N ILE A 401 18.23 -15.91 6.14
CA ILE A 401 17.85 -16.24 4.78
C ILE A 401 18.22 -17.69 4.44
N VAL A 402 17.23 -18.44 3.95
CA VAL A 402 17.35 -19.78 3.40
C VAL A 402 17.20 -19.69 1.89
N ALA A 403 18.17 -20.21 1.15
CA ALA A 403 18.08 -20.33 -0.30
C ALA A 403 16.96 -21.31 -0.68
N VAL A 404 16.12 -20.91 -1.62
CA VAL A 404 15.11 -21.78 -2.24
C VAL A 404 15.82 -22.76 -3.17
N GLY A 405 15.29 -23.99 -3.23
CA GLY A 405 15.81 -25.05 -4.09
C GLY A 405 15.44 -24.87 -5.56
N SER A 406 15.34 -25.98 -6.30
CA SER A 406 14.81 -26.00 -7.66
C SER A 406 13.87 -27.21 -7.81
N GLY A 407 12.93 -27.12 -8.75
CA GLY A 407 11.94 -28.17 -9.02
C GLY A 407 10.58 -27.91 -8.36
N SER A 408 9.73 -28.94 -8.37
CA SER A 408 8.42 -28.90 -7.72
C SER A 408 8.55 -28.73 -6.21
N ASP A 409 7.71 -27.90 -5.62
CA ASP A 409 7.69 -27.62 -4.17
C ASP A 409 9.04 -27.10 -3.65
N ALA A 410 9.73 -26.27 -4.47
CA ALA A 410 11.09 -25.80 -4.17
C ALA A 410 11.13 -24.86 -2.97
N VAL A 411 10.07 -24.07 -2.74
CA VAL A 411 9.94 -23.22 -1.57
C VAL A 411 9.80 -24.11 -0.34
N PRO A 412 10.77 -24.07 0.60
CA PRO A 412 10.76 -24.99 1.71
C PRO A 412 9.62 -24.65 2.68
N SER A 413 9.01 -25.66 3.28
CA SER A 413 7.97 -25.52 4.31
C SER A 413 8.57 -25.09 5.66
N GLU A 414 9.37 -24.02 5.65
CA GLU A 414 10.03 -23.47 6.81
C GLU A 414 9.02 -22.74 7.71
N THR A 415 9.24 -22.85 9.02
CA THR A 415 8.49 -22.08 10.01
C THR A 415 9.27 -20.83 10.36
N GLY A 416 8.61 -19.68 10.22
CA GLY A 416 9.13 -18.39 10.65
C GLY A 416 9.40 -18.40 12.15
N LYS A 417 10.48 -17.72 12.54
CA LYS A 417 10.98 -17.69 13.91
C LYS A 417 10.25 -16.69 14.79
N CYS A 418 9.48 -15.79 14.18
CA CYS A 418 8.86 -14.70 14.89
C CYS A 418 7.58 -15.13 15.60
N LYS A 419 7.22 -14.36 16.61
CA LYS A 419 6.03 -14.52 17.44
C LYS A 419 5.12 -13.32 17.24
N SER A 420 3.86 -13.44 17.66
CA SER A 420 2.90 -12.33 17.61
C SER A 420 3.35 -11.08 18.39
N SER A 421 4.22 -11.23 19.39
CA SER A 421 4.83 -10.10 20.12
C SER A 421 5.81 -9.28 19.30
N ASP A 422 6.27 -9.82 18.18
CA ASP A 422 7.30 -9.23 17.31
C ASP A 422 6.66 -8.45 16.14
N ILE A 423 5.32 -8.36 16.12
CA ILE A 423 4.58 -7.48 15.21
C ILE A 423 4.76 -6.05 15.71
N THR A 424 5.46 -5.23 14.93
CA THR A 424 5.60 -3.80 15.19
C THR A 424 4.39 -3.07 14.62
N ALA A 425 3.27 -3.02 15.36
CA ALA A 425 2.15 -2.15 15.00
C ALA A 425 2.45 -0.70 15.43
N THR A 426 2.22 0.28 14.55
CA THR A 426 2.47 1.70 14.85
C THR A 426 1.36 2.31 15.71
N GLY A 427 1.35 2.02 17.01
CA GLY A 427 0.34 2.53 17.93
C GLY A 427 0.81 2.58 19.38
N ARG A 428 1.95 3.21 19.67
CA ARG A 428 2.32 3.47 21.06
C ARG A 428 1.45 4.60 21.60
N ALA A 429 0.49 4.25 22.46
CA ALA A 429 -0.39 5.16 23.19
C ALA A 429 0.30 6.48 23.57
N ALA A 430 0.01 7.54 22.82
CA ALA A 430 0.27 8.88 23.29
C ALA A 430 -0.58 9.05 24.56
N THR A 431 0.07 9.30 25.70
CA THR A 431 -0.64 9.69 26.91
C THR A 431 -1.40 10.97 26.61
N ALA A 432 -2.71 10.86 26.40
CA ALA A 432 -3.56 11.98 26.08
C ALA A 432 -3.55 12.99 27.24
N THR A 433 -2.76 14.05 27.11
CA THR A 433 -3.05 15.31 27.80
C THR A 433 -4.19 15.98 27.05
N GLY A 434 -5.42 15.65 27.44
CA GLY A 434 -6.62 16.24 26.86
C GLY A 434 -6.66 17.75 27.09
N THR A 435 -6.65 18.52 25.99
CA THR A 435 -7.24 19.86 25.96
C THR A 435 -8.53 19.77 25.18
N GLY A 436 -9.65 19.79 25.90
CA GLY A 436 -10.99 19.74 25.31
C GLY A 436 -11.24 20.93 24.39
N GLY A 437 -11.27 20.67 23.08
CA GLY A 437 -11.85 21.55 22.07
C GLY A 437 -13.27 21.07 21.75
N SER A 438 -14.26 21.90 22.02
CA SER A 438 -15.66 21.67 21.60
C SER A 438 -15.76 21.87 20.09
N PHE A 439 -16.10 20.83 19.34
CA PHE A 439 -16.52 20.98 17.94
C PHE A 439 -18.00 21.44 17.87
N PRO A 440 -18.37 22.25 16.88
CA PRO A 440 -19.75 22.71 16.73
C PRO A 440 -20.65 21.58 16.21
N THR A 441 -21.66 21.19 16.99
CA THR A 441 -22.77 20.36 16.52
C THR A 441 -23.51 21.08 15.39
N SER A 442 -23.35 20.60 14.17
CA SER A 442 -24.13 21.07 13.02
C SER A 442 -25.13 19.99 12.64
N ALA A 443 -26.41 20.38 12.51
CA ALA A 443 -27.44 19.50 11.96
C ALA A 443 -27.30 19.49 10.44
N TYR A 444 -27.17 18.30 9.84
CA TYR A 444 -27.10 18.17 8.39
C TYR A 444 -28.47 17.76 7.84
N THR A 445 -28.86 18.42 6.75
CA THR A 445 -30.11 18.15 6.05
C THR A 445 -29.77 17.41 4.76
N THR A 446 -30.16 16.13 4.67
CA THR A 446 -29.96 15.34 3.45
C THR A 446 -31.28 15.25 2.70
N THR A 447 -31.24 15.48 1.38
CA THR A 447 -32.42 15.43 0.53
C THR A 447 -32.25 14.35 -0.54
N TYR A 448 -33.12 13.35 -0.54
CA TYR A 448 -33.15 12.27 -1.52
C TYR A 448 -34.42 12.38 -2.39
N THR A 449 -34.35 11.96 -3.64
CA THR A 449 -35.54 11.88 -4.52
C THR A 449 -35.85 10.43 -4.82
N ILE A 450 -36.99 9.94 -4.33
CA ILE A 450 -37.48 8.59 -4.60
C ILE A 450 -38.18 8.60 -5.95
N THR A 451 -37.55 8.02 -6.97
CA THR A 451 -38.04 8.02 -8.37
C THR A 451 -38.95 6.83 -8.71
N SER A 452 -38.93 5.77 -7.89
CA SER A 452 -39.84 4.63 -8.00
C SER A 452 -39.95 3.88 -6.67
N CYS A 453 -41.08 3.21 -6.44
CA CYS A 453 -41.36 2.44 -5.23
C CYS A 453 -41.50 0.95 -5.57
N PRO A 454 -40.96 0.03 -4.75
CA PRO A 454 -41.17 -1.41 -4.92
C PRO A 454 -42.63 -1.83 -4.72
N ASP A 455 -43.12 -2.78 -5.53
CA ASP A 455 -44.53 -3.21 -5.55
C ASP A 455 -45.05 -3.80 -4.22
N PHE A 456 -44.16 -4.22 -3.32
CA PHE A 456 -44.53 -4.83 -2.03
C PHE A 456 -44.72 -3.82 -0.89
N GLU A 457 -44.39 -2.54 -1.10
CA GLU A 457 -44.41 -1.53 -0.04
C GLU A 457 -45.55 -0.54 -0.23
N ARG A 458 -46.68 -0.83 0.44
CA ARG A 458 -47.99 -0.20 0.18
C ARG A 458 -48.08 1.29 0.52
N ASP A 459 -47.11 1.82 1.26
CA ASP A 459 -47.06 3.21 1.76
C ASP A 459 -45.86 4.01 1.22
N CYS A 460 -45.12 3.46 0.24
CA CYS A 460 -44.04 4.19 -0.41
C CYS A 460 -44.61 5.28 -1.34
N ALA A 461 -44.14 6.52 -1.16
CA ALA A 461 -44.49 7.66 -2.00
C ALA A 461 -43.27 8.18 -2.74
N THR A 462 -43.35 8.28 -4.06
CA THR A 462 -42.31 8.92 -4.89
C THR A 462 -42.31 10.42 -4.65
N GLY A 463 -41.13 11.01 -4.44
CA GLY A 463 -41.00 12.42 -4.15
C GLY A 463 -39.68 12.78 -3.48
N VAL A 464 -39.51 14.07 -3.19
CA VAL A 464 -38.33 14.60 -2.50
C VAL A 464 -38.52 14.39 -1.00
N VAL A 465 -37.65 13.61 -0.38
CA VAL A 465 -37.63 13.34 1.06
C VAL A 465 -36.41 14.05 1.66
N THR A 466 -36.67 14.96 2.60
CA THR A 466 -35.63 15.69 3.30
C THR A 466 -35.54 15.17 4.74
N THR A 467 -34.42 14.57 5.10
CA THR A 467 -34.13 14.06 6.46
C THR A 467 -33.14 14.98 7.15
N GLN A 468 -33.45 15.39 8.38
CA GLN A 468 -32.51 16.10 9.25
C GLN A 468 -32.02 15.16 10.34
N THR A 469 -30.71 14.94 10.39
CA THR A 469 -30.08 14.07 11.39
C THR A 469 -29.37 14.95 12.43
N PHE A 470 -29.71 14.74 13.70
CA PHE A 470 -29.04 15.37 14.83
C PHE A 470 -28.14 14.32 15.49
N SER A 471 -26.82 14.55 15.49
CA SER A 471 -25.88 13.73 16.25
C SER A 471 -25.92 14.13 17.73
N GLY A 472 -26.41 13.22 18.58
CA GLY A 472 -26.28 13.32 20.03
C GLY A 472 -25.58 12.07 20.55
N ARG A 473 -24.34 12.21 21.04
CA ARG A 473 -23.59 11.13 21.70
C ARG A 473 -24.08 10.98 23.15
N PRO A 474 -24.24 9.77 23.71
CA PRO A 474 -24.47 9.60 25.14
C PRO A 474 -23.19 9.92 25.93
N THR A 475 -23.30 10.81 26.92
CA THR A 475 -22.17 11.19 27.80
C THR A 475 -21.97 10.12 28.88
N VAL A 476 -20.91 9.31 28.79
CA VAL A 476 -20.46 8.47 29.91
C VAL A 476 -19.57 9.32 30.81
N THR A 477 -20.03 9.59 32.04
CA THR A 477 -19.25 10.32 33.04
C THR A 477 -18.46 9.33 33.88
N VAL A 478 -17.16 9.19 33.65
CA VAL A 478 -16.26 8.45 34.55
C VAL A 478 -15.84 9.38 35.68
N THR A 479 -16.28 9.09 36.90
CA THR A 479 -15.87 9.85 38.09
C THR A 479 -14.65 9.16 38.71
N ALA A 480 -13.49 9.81 38.66
CA ALA A 480 -12.29 9.34 39.36
C ALA A 480 -12.45 9.54 40.88
N GLY A 481 -12.65 8.46 41.62
CA GLY A 481 -12.62 8.46 43.08
C GLY A 481 -11.28 7.96 43.61
N ALA A 482 -10.47 8.85 44.17
CA ALA A 482 -9.31 8.48 44.98
C ALA A 482 -9.72 8.35 46.44
N GLY A 483 -9.53 7.17 47.05
CA GLY A 483 -9.58 7.02 48.51
C GLY A 483 -9.89 5.62 49.05
N SER A 484 -8.83 4.92 49.47
CA SER A 484 -8.73 4.14 50.72
C SER A 484 -9.67 2.95 50.98
N GLY A 485 -9.12 1.73 50.79
CA GLY A 485 -9.00 0.65 51.78
C GLY A 485 -10.24 0.04 52.46
N GLY A 486 -10.34 -1.29 52.41
CA GLY A 486 -11.03 -2.11 53.42
C GLY A 486 -12.00 -3.15 52.85
N ASP A 487 -11.89 -4.38 53.36
CA ASP A 487 -12.67 -5.59 53.06
C ASP A 487 -14.19 -5.44 53.29
N ASP A 488 -15.00 -6.16 52.49
CA ASP A 488 -16.06 -7.11 52.89
C ASP A 488 -17.19 -7.26 51.84
N ASP A 489 -17.76 -8.46 51.82
CA ASP A 489 -18.82 -9.01 50.96
C ASP A 489 -20.11 -8.17 50.87
N ASP A 490 -20.77 -8.15 49.69
CA ASP A 490 -22.16 -8.64 49.49
C ASP A 490 -22.81 -8.23 48.14
N ASN A 491 -23.69 -9.13 47.68
CA ASN A 491 -24.53 -9.07 46.48
C ASN A 491 -25.42 -7.81 46.33
N ALA A 492 -25.55 -7.29 45.11
CA ALA A 492 -26.78 -6.63 44.67
C ALA A 492 -26.97 -6.68 43.13
N ALA A 493 -28.05 -7.34 42.71
CA ALA A 493 -28.57 -7.32 41.35
C ALA A 493 -29.14 -5.94 40.97
N TRP A 494 -29.01 -5.55 39.70
CA TRP A 494 -29.78 -4.44 39.11
C TRP A 494 -30.28 -4.79 37.70
N GLN A 495 -31.59 -4.63 37.51
CA GLN A 495 -32.30 -4.79 36.24
C GLN A 495 -32.21 -3.51 35.39
N PRO A 496 -32.16 -3.59 34.05
CA PRO A 496 -32.31 -2.42 33.20
C PRO A 496 -33.79 -2.14 32.86
N THR A 497 -34.19 -0.88 32.95
CA THR A 497 -35.47 -0.36 32.45
C THR A 497 -35.42 -0.11 30.93
N PRO A 498 -36.47 -0.43 30.15
CA PRO A 498 -36.50 -0.16 28.72
C PRO A 498 -36.91 1.30 28.43
N LEU A 499 -36.22 1.97 27.52
CA LEU A 499 -36.62 3.28 26.99
C LEU A 499 -37.19 3.11 25.57
N SER A 500 -38.46 3.45 25.44
CA SER A 500 -39.23 3.52 24.19
C SER A 500 -38.92 4.81 23.43
N TRP A 501 -38.63 4.71 22.12
CA TRP A 501 -38.50 5.86 21.23
C TRP A 501 -39.87 6.38 20.78
N VAL A 502 -40.09 7.70 20.85
CA VAL A 502 -41.26 8.39 20.31
C VAL A 502 -40.83 9.16 19.06
N PHE A 503 -41.38 8.80 17.89
CA PHE A 503 -41.23 9.58 16.66
C PHE A 503 -42.25 10.71 16.62
N ALA A 504 -41.80 11.95 16.38
CA ALA A 504 -42.66 13.08 16.06
C ALA A 504 -42.50 13.45 14.59
N VAL A 505 -43.53 13.22 13.79
CA VAL A 505 -43.63 13.67 12.40
C VAL A 505 -44.29 15.06 12.39
N ILE A 506 -43.59 16.08 11.90
CA ILE A 506 -44.16 17.40 11.64
C ILE A 506 -44.28 17.57 10.13
N GLY A 507 -45.49 17.42 9.59
CA GLY A 507 -45.81 17.70 8.19
C GLY A 507 -46.17 19.18 7.98
N GLY A 508 -45.45 19.86 7.08
CA GLY A 508 -45.79 21.20 6.61
C GLY A 508 -46.28 21.16 5.16
N PHE A 509 -47.58 21.41 4.93
CA PHE A 509 -48.15 21.63 3.59
C PHE A 509 -47.99 23.10 3.20
N ALA A 510 -47.48 23.38 2.00
CA ALA A 510 -47.59 24.69 1.35
C ALA A 510 -48.44 24.55 0.08
N LEU A 511 -49.65 25.11 0.12
CA LEU A 511 -50.51 25.30 -1.06
C LEU A 511 -50.10 26.59 -1.79
N GLY A 512 -49.63 26.46 -3.03
CA GLY A 512 -49.47 27.58 -3.96
C GLY A 512 -50.68 27.67 -4.89
N VAL A 513 -51.54 28.66 -4.66
CA VAL A 513 -52.64 29.05 -5.56
C VAL A 513 -52.08 30.01 -6.60
N ASN A 514 -52.12 29.63 -7.88
CA ASN A 514 -51.92 30.55 -9.00
C ASN A 514 -53.25 31.25 -9.32
N LEU A 515 -53.28 32.57 -9.18
CA LEU A 515 -54.33 33.44 -9.75
C LEU A 515 -53.66 34.37 -10.75
N LEU A 516 -53.89 34.06 -12.03
CA LEU A 516 -53.69 34.83 -13.27
C LEU A 516 -52.32 35.48 -13.54
#